data_AF-A0A7S0CQW7-F1
#
_entry.id   AF-A0A7S0CQW7-F1
#
_cell.length_a   1.000
_cell.length_b   1.000
_cell.length_c   1.000
_cell.angle_alpha   90.00
_cell.angle_beta   90.00
_cell.angle_gamma   90.00
#
_symmetry.space_group_name_H-M   'P 1'
#
loop_
_entity.id
_entity.type
_entity.pdbx_description
1 polymer ?
#
loop_
_entity_poly.entity_id
_entity_poly.type
_entity_poly.pdbx_seq_one_letter_code
_entity_poly.pdbx_strand_id
1 'polypeptide(L)'
;SLDADGKKRMKENPIPEVLDSKGWAELLGIEKRIAAFRGISKIMTNQSVIWRQYCQSKNMHLSDPPCGWGKKLGPFQRLLLIRILAKEKLVFAFTDYVVQTMGKEYVEARTTNLAEVYKDTDKTSPIIFVLSTGADPTGMLLRFAKEKKMERKLELLSLGQGQGPIAEKLIRDARRNGTWICLQNCHLAKSWMPGLRRVL
;
A
#
# COMPACT_ATOMS: atom_id res chain seq x y z
N SER A 1 -11.88 42.55 -0.57
CA SER A 1 -11.60 43.51 0.51
C SER A 1 -10.41 42.97 1.30
N LEU A 2 -9.40 43.81 1.54
CA LEU A 2 -8.30 43.51 2.47
C LEU A 2 -8.80 43.69 3.91
N ASP A 3 -8.23 42.97 4.88
CA ASP A 3 -8.43 43.29 6.30
C ASP A 3 -7.55 44.48 6.73
N ALA A 4 -7.71 44.93 7.97
CA ALA A 4 -7.00 46.09 8.53
C ALA A 4 -5.46 45.95 8.51
N ASP A 5 -4.94 44.73 8.33
CA ASP A 5 -3.51 44.40 8.29
C ASP A 5 -2.98 44.15 6.86
N GLY A 6 -3.75 44.51 5.82
CA GLY A 6 -3.34 44.36 4.42
C GLY A 6 -3.25 42.91 3.94
N LYS A 7 -3.79 41.94 4.70
CA LYS A 7 -3.89 40.55 4.25
C LYS A 7 -5.14 40.38 3.40
N LYS A 8 -5.01 39.56 2.35
CA LYS A 8 -6.11 39.20 1.47
C LYS A 8 -7.13 38.41 2.30
N ARG A 9 -8.24 39.05 2.68
CA ARG A 9 -9.33 38.44 3.46
C ARG A 9 -9.71 37.11 2.80
N MET A 10 -9.39 36.00 3.48
CA MET A 10 -9.71 34.67 2.98
C MET A 10 -11.23 34.55 2.88
N LYS A 11 -11.70 33.85 1.84
CA LYS A 11 -13.13 33.52 1.75
C LYS A 11 -13.51 32.74 3.01
N GLU A 12 -14.65 33.08 3.61
CA GLU A 12 -15.14 32.38 4.80
C GLU A 12 -15.46 30.93 4.46
N ASN A 13 -15.16 30.02 5.38
CA ASN A 13 -15.45 28.61 5.22
C ASN A 13 -16.96 28.38 5.42
N PRO A 14 -17.70 27.87 4.42
CA PRO A 14 -19.15 27.73 4.53
C PRO A 14 -19.60 26.51 5.34
N ILE A 15 -18.67 25.60 5.67
CA ILE A 15 -18.95 24.33 6.36
C ILE A 15 -17.89 23.99 7.43
N PRO A 16 -17.60 24.91 8.38
CA PRO A 16 -16.52 24.76 9.37
C PRO A 16 -16.69 23.54 10.29
N GLU A 17 -17.92 23.02 10.43
CA GLU A 17 -18.25 21.83 11.20
C GLU A 17 -17.72 20.51 10.60
N VAL A 18 -17.43 20.48 9.29
CA VAL A 18 -16.97 19.27 8.59
C VAL A 18 -15.65 19.46 7.84
N LEU A 19 -15.30 20.69 7.48
CA LEU A 19 -14.04 21.02 6.82
C LEU A 19 -13.28 22.01 7.70
N ASP A 20 -12.10 21.62 8.18
CA ASP A 20 -11.28 22.52 8.99
C ASP A 20 -10.69 23.68 8.17
N SER A 21 -10.20 24.72 8.87
CA SER A 21 -9.61 25.90 8.22
C SER A 21 -8.45 25.56 7.29
N LYS A 22 -7.70 24.49 7.61
CA LYS A 22 -6.59 24.02 6.79
C LYS A 22 -7.08 23.40 5.48
N GLY A 23 -8.07 22.51 5.53
CA GLY A 23 -8.70 21.91 4.36
C GLY A 23 -9.37 22.95 3.47
N TRP A 24 -10.04 23.95 4.07
CA TRP A 24 -10.57 25.07 3.31
C TRP A 24 -9.48 25.90 2.61
N ALA A 25 -8.36 26.18 3.29
CA ALA A 25 -7.22 26.84 2.67
C ALA A 25 -6.61 26.03 1.51
N GLU A 26 -6.51 24.70 1.67
CA GLU A 26 -6.09 23.78 0.61
C GLU A 26 -7.05 23.81 -0.59
N LEU A 27 -8.36 23.86 -0.35
CA LEU A 27 -9.38 23.98 -1.41
C LEU A 27 -9.24 25.29 -2.19
N LEU A 28 -9.05 26.41 -1.49
CA LEU A 28 -8.81 27.70 -2.13
C LEU A 28 -7.47 27.71 -2.90
N GLY A 29 -6.49 26.94 -2.44
CA GLY A 29 -5.22 26.72 -3.13
C GLY A 29 -5.39 25.95 -4.43
N ILE A 30 -6.12 24.82 -4.40
CA ILE A 30 -6.34 23.98 -5.59
C ILE A 30 -7.23 24.68 -6.62
N GLU A 31 -8.23 25.45 -6.19
CA GLU A 31 -9.08 26.29 -7.06
C GLU A 31 -8.24 27.23 -7.94
N LYS A 32 -7.19 27.82 -7.37
CA LYS A 32 -6.32 28.77 -8.09
C LYS A 32 -5.36 28.08 -9.06
N ARG A 33 -4.91 26.87 -8.73
CA ARG A 33 -3.85 26.17 -9.47
C ARG A 33 -4.39 25.24 -10.57
N ILE A 34 -5.57 24.66 -10.37
CA ILE A 34 -6.13 23.65 -11.27
C ILE A 34 -7.42 24.18 -11.90
N ALA A 35 -7.44 24.32 -13.23
CA ALA A 35 -8.57 24.88 -13.96
C ALA A 35 -9.90 24.17 -13.68
N ALA A 36 -9.88 22.84 -13.53
CA ALA A 36 -11.06 22.04 -13.19
C ALA A 36 -11.71 22.47 -11.86
N PHE A 37 -10.92 22.99 -10.91
CA PHE A 37 -11.40 23.44 -9.59
C PHE A 37 -11.89 24.88 -9.54
N ARG A 38 -11.78 25.65 -10.63
CA ARG A 38 -12.26 27.04 -10.67
C ARG A 38 -13.75 27.11 -10.32
N GLY A 39 -14.08 27.97 -9.36
CA GLY A 39 -15.45 28.22 -8.91
C GLY A 39 -15.94 27.28 -7.81
N ILE A 40 -15.14 26.31 -7.36
CA ILE A 40 -15.58 25.34 -6.33
C ILE A 40 -15.97 26.03 -5.03
N SER A 41 -15.19 27.02 -4.60
CA SER A 41 -15.48 27.71 -3.35
C SER A 41 -16.81 28.48 -3.44
N LYS A 42 -17.12 29.07 -4.61
CA LYS A 42 -18.35 29.84 -4.82
C LYS A 42 -19.58 28.94 -4.73
N ILE A 43 -19.54 27.77 -5.38
CA ILE A 43 -20.67 26.84 -5.31
C ILE A 43 -20.81 26.24 -3.91
N MET A 44 -19.70 25.97 -3.21
CA MET A 44 -19.73 25.46 -1.84
C MET A 44 -20.33 26.47 -0.88
N THR A 45 -20.06 27.77 -1.06
CA THR A 45 -20.73 28.83 -0.30
C THR A 45 -22.22 28.90 -0.63
N ASN A 46 -22.59 28.83 -1.90
CA ASN A 46 -24.00 28.96 -2.33
C ASN A 46 -24.85 27.71 -2.01
N GLN A 47 -24.24 26.54 -1.88
CA GLN A 47 -24.91 25.24 -1.70
C GLN A 47 -24.34 24.48 -0.50
N SER A 48 -24.03 25.22 0.58
CA SER A 48 -23.31 24.70 1.76
C SER A 48 -23.98 23.48 2.38
N VAL A 49 -25.33 23.45 2.43
CA VAL A 49 -26.10 22.33 2.96
C VAL A 49 -25.84 21.03 2.19
N ILE A 50 -25.83 21.07 0.86
CA ILE A 50 -25.61 19.88 0.02
C ILE A 50 -24.17 19.40 0.16
N TRP A 51 -23.21 20.32 0.17
CA TRP A 51 -21.79 19.98 0.35
C TRP A 51 -21.51 19.41 1.74
N ARG A 52 -22.15 19.95 2.79
CA ARG A 52 -22.10 19.39 4.14
C ARG A 52 -22.61 17.95 4.17
N GLN A 53 -23.79 17.69 3.59
CA GLN A 53 -24.37 16.35 3.52
C GLN A 53 -23.46 15.38 2.75
N TYR A 54 -22.86 15.84 1.65
CA TYR A 54 -21.90 15.05 0.88
C TYR A 54 -20.66 14.68 1.72
N CYS A 55 -20.06 15.63 2.43
CA CYS A 55 -18.92 15.36 3.32
C CYS A 55 -19.26 14.42 4.48
N GLN A 56 -20.51 14.46 4.97
CA GLN A 56 -20.98 13.60 6.06
C GLN A 56 -21.41 12.20 5.60
N SER A 57 -21.47 11.94 4.29
CA SER A 57 -21.86 10.64 3.75
C SER A 57 -20.82 9.56 4.08
N LYS A 58 -21.28 8.42 4.62
CA LYS A 58 -20.43 7.26 4.88
C LYS A 58 -19.70 6.78 3.61
N ASN A 59 -20.38 6.89 2.47
CA ASN A 59 -19.95 6.41 1.16
C ASN A 59 -19.59 7.56 0.21
N MET A 60 -19.08 8.67 0.75
CA MET A 60 -18.69 9.85 -0.02
C MET A 60 -17.78 9.51 -1.22
N HIS A 61 -16.81 8.61 -1.03
CA HIS A 61 -15.87 8.18 -2.07
C HIS A 61 -16.54 7.46 -3.26
N LEU A 62 -17.68 6.80 -3.03
CA LEU A 62 -18.49 6.13 -4.05
C LEU A 62 -19.53 7.06 -4.69
N SER A 63 -19.76 8.24 -4.11
CA SER A 63 -20.77 9.18 -4.56
C SER A 63 -20.17 10.22 -5.49
N ASP A 64 -20.97 10.74 -6.42
CA ASP A 64 -20.54 11.86 -7.25
C ASP A 64 -20.52 13.16 -6.44
N PRO A 65 -19.43 13.96 -6.55
CA PRO A 65 -19.41 15.31 -6.03
C PRO A 65 -20.64 16.11 -6.51
N PRO A 66 -21.33 16.83 -5.61
CA PRO A 66 -22.62 17.44 -5.91
C PRO A 66 -22.49 18.64 -6.86
N CYS A 67 -23.63 19.22 -7.23
CA CYS A 67 -23.69 20.46 -8.02
C CYS A 67 -22.94 20.38 -9.36
N GLY A 68 -22.97 19.21 -10.01
CA GLY A 68 -22.34 18.95 -11.32
C GLY A 68 -20.84 18.66 -11.28
N TRP A 69 -20.23 18.62 -10.10
CA TRP A 69 -18.79 18.41 -9.96
C TRP A 69 -18.35 16.97 -10.28
N GLY A 70 -19.22 15.98 -10.13
CA GLY A 70 -18.95 14.60 -10.57
C GLY A 70 -18.67 14.47 -12.07
N LYS A 71 -19.33 15.29 -12.91
CA LYS A 71 -19.10 15.31 -14.37
C LYS A 71 -17.91 16.20 -14.76
N LYS A 72 -17.60 17.21 -13.93
CA LYS A 72 -16.53 18.18 -14.20
C LYS A 72 -15.14 17.63 -13.85
N LEU A 73 -15.06 16.80 -12.82
CA LEU A 73 -13.79 16.30 -12.31
C LEU A 73 -13.45 14.94 -12.91
N GLY A 74 -12.22 14.82 -13.44
CA GLY A 74 -11.66 13.52 -13.80
C GLY A 74 -11.34 12.65 -12.57
N PRO A 75 -11.07 11.35 -12.75
CA PRO A 75 -10.88 10.40 -11.64
C PRO A 75 -9.81 10.84 -10.62
N PHE A 76 -8.64 11.27 -11.08
CA PHE A 76 -7.58 11.75 -10.17
C PHE A 76 -7.95 13.07 -9.48
N GLN A 77 -8.70 13.95 -10.15
CA GLN A 77 -9.16 15.20 -9.54
C GLN A 77 -10.20 14.92 -8.45
N ARG A 78 -11.05 13.89 -8.60
CA ARG A 78 -11.95 13.44 -7.52
C ARG A 78 -11.16 12.98 -6.30
N LEU A 79 -10.04 12.28 -6.47
CA LEU A 79 -9.13 11.94 -5.36
C LEU A 79 -8.60 13.18 -4.64
N LEU A 80 -8.19 14.21 -5.39
CA LEU A 80 -7.70 15.46 -4.79
C LEU A 80 -8.80 16.16 -3.98
N LEU A 81 -10.04 16.14 -4.46
CA LEU A 81 -11.19 16.68 -3.74
C LEU A 81 -11.45 15.89 -2.44
N ILE A 82 -11.49 14.56 -2.51
CA ILE A 82 -11.71 13.69 -1.34
C ILE A 82 -10.57 13.85 -0.33
N ARG A 83 -9.31 13.94 -0.77
CA ARG A 83 -8.16 14.20 0.12
C ARG A 83 -8.33 15.49 0.92
N ILE A 84 -8.96 16.52 0.35
CA ILE A 84 -9.19 17.80 1.02
C ILE A 84 -10.38 17.71 1.97
N LEU A 85 -11.47 17.09 1.52
CA LEU A 85 -12.75 17.10 2.23
C LEU A 85 -12.91 15.99 3.29
N ALA A 86 -12.27 14.84 3.10
CA ALA A 86 -12.43 13.64 3.92
C ALA A 86 -11.18 12.73 3.81
N LYS A 87 -10.11 13.08 4.52
CA LYS A 87 -8.80 12.38 4.45
C LYS A 87 -8.90 10.90 4.81
N GLU A 88 -9.76 10.56 5.75
CA GLU A 88 -10.04 9.19 6.19
C GLU A 88 -10.69 8.33 5.10
N LYS A 89 -11.34 8.94 4.10
CA LYS A 89 -11.92 8.24 2.95
C LYS A 89 -10.94 8.06 1.80
N LEU A 90 -9.75 8.68 1.87
CA LEU A 90 -8.79 8.68 0.77
C LEU A 90 -8.31 7.28 0.41
N VAL A 91 -8.10 6.40 1.39
CA VAL A 91 -7.64 5.03 1.13
C VAL A 91 -8.65 4.27 0.28
N PHE A 92 -9.94 4.34 0.62
CA PHE A 92 -11.00 3.70 -0.16
C PHE A 92 -11.13 4.31 -1.55
N ALA A 93 -11.12 5.64 -1.65
CA ALA A 93 -11.17 6.33 -2.94
C ALA A 93 -9.98 5.96 -3.84
N PHE A 94 -8.79 5.80 -3.27
CA PHE A 94 -7.59 5.40 -3.99
C PHE A 94 -7.69 3.96 -4.50
N THR A 95 -8.22 3.05 -3.67
CA THR A 95 -8.55 1.68 -4.10
C THR A 95 -9.48 1.69 -5.31
N ASP A 96 -10.59 2.44 -5.24
CA ASP A 96 -11.55 2.52 -6.36
C ASP A 96 -10.91 3.12 -7.62
N TYR A 97 -10.07 4.14 -7.45
CA TYR A 97 -9.32 4.74 -8.56
C TYR A 97 -8.38 3.73 -9.23
N VAL A 98 -7.66 2.92 -8.46
CA VAL A 98 -6.79 1.86 -9.00
C VAL A 98 -7.63 0.81 -9.74
N VAL A 99 -8.76 0.38 -9.17
CA VAL A 99 -9.69 -0.54 -9.84
C VAL A 99 -10.16 0.03 -11.18
N GLN A 100 -10.56 1.30 -11.20
CA GLN A 100 -11.07 1.96 -12.40
C GLN A 100 -10.00 2.16 -13.48
N THR A 101 -8.75 2.42 -13.10
CA THR A 101 -7.67 2.81 -14.03
C THR A 101 -6.76 1.67 -14.43
N MET A 102 -6.54 0.70 -13.56
CA MET A 102 -5.58 -0.40 -13.76
C MET A 102 -6.24 -1.78 -13.72
N GLY A 103 -7.38 -1.92 -13.05
CA GLY A 103 -8.07 -3.21 -12.88
C GLY A 103 -8.08 -3.69 -11.43
N LYS A 104 -9.00 -4.62 -11.14
CA LYS A 104 -9.27 -5.11 -9.79
C LYS A 104 -8.12 -5.96 -9.22
N GLU A 105 -7.38 -6.62 -10.10
CA GLU A 105 -6.23 -7.47 -9.79
C GLU A 105 -5.04 -6.72 -9.15
N TYR A 106 -5.07 -5.38 -9.15
CA TYR A 106 -4.06 -4.53 -8.53
C TYR A 106 -4.40 -4.13 -7.09
N VAL A 107 -5.63 -4.36 -6.64
CA VAL A 107 -6.05 -4.13 -5.25
C VAL A 107 -6.43 -5.41 -4.52
N GLU A 108 -6.67 -6.50 -5.25
CA GLU A 108 -6.88 -7.81 -4.67
C GLU A 108 -5.57 -8.40 -4.15
N ALA A 109 -5.62 -8.96 -2.94
CA ALA A 109 -4.51 -9.69 -2.38
C ALA A 109 -4.23 -10.92 -3.25
N ARG A 110 -3.08 -10.95 -3.94
CA ARG A 110 -2.65 -12.14 -4.65
C ARG A 110 -2.23 -13.21 -3.65
N THR A 111 -2.81 -14.40 -3.76
CA THR A 111 -2.32 -15.56 -3.02
C THR A 111 -0.95 -15.95 -3.58
N THR A 112 0.10 -15.81 -2.78
CA THR A 112 1.45 -16.19 -3.20
C THR A 112 1.51 -17.70 -3.45
N ASN A 113 1.74 -18.09 -4.70
CA ASN A 113 1.92 -19.49 -5.10
C ASN A 113 3.41 -19.81 -5.21
N LEU A 114 3.93 -20.66 -4.31
CA LEU A 114 5.33 -21.06 -4.33
C LEU A 114 5.74 -21.73 -5.66
N ALA A 115 4.81 -22.40 -6.34
CA ALA A 115 5.08 -23.01 -7.64
C ALA A 115 5.29 -21.99 -8.76
N GLU A 116 4.65 -20.82 -8.69
CA GLU A 116 4.87 -19.73 -9.64
C GLU A 116 6.21 -19.05 -9.37
N VAL A 117 6.46 -18.69 -8.10
CA VAL A 117 7.75 -18.11 -7.70
C VAL A 117 8.91 -19.02 -8.09
N TYR A 118 8.77 -20.33 -7.89
CA TYR A 118 9.83 -21.29 -8.22
C TYR A 118 10.16 -21.34 -9.72
N LYS A 119 9.20 -21.10 -10.61
CA LYS A 119 9.44 -21.08 -12.07
C LYS A 119 10.39 -19.95 -12.48
N ASP A 120 10.37 -18.86 -11.74
CA ASP A 120 11.18 -17.66 -12.00
C ASP A 120 12.51 -17.66 -11.21
N THR A 121 12.83 -18.76 -10.54
CA THR A 121 14.04 -18.90 -9.72
C THR A 121 14.96 -19.99 -10.23
N ASP A 122 16.24 -19.87 -9.91
CA ASP A 122 17.24 -20.91 -10.16
C ASP A 122 18.08 -21.20 -8.91
N LYS A 123 19.11 -22.04 -9.07
CA LYS A 123 20.04 -22.42 -7.99
C LYS A 123 20.86 -21.27 -7.40
N THR A 124 20.85 -20.09 -8.02
CA THR A 124 21.52 -18.87 -7.55
C THR A 124 20.55 -17.82 -7.02
N SER A 125 19.24 -18.10 -7.10
CA SER A 125 18.16 -17.19 -6.72
C SER A 125 17.48 -17.66 -5.43
N PRO A 126 17.90 -17.16 -4.25
CA PRO A 126 17.29 -17.55 -2.98
C PRO A 126 15.84 -17.01 -2.89
N ILE A 127 14.93 -17.87 -2.42
CA ILE A 127 13.54 -17.49 -2.13
C ILE A 127 13.43 -17.01 -0.69
N ILE A 128 12.91 -15.80 -0.47
CA ILE A 128 12.76 -15.21 0.86
C ILE A 128 11.27 -15.18 1.22
N PHE A 129 10.92 -15.83 2.33
CA PHE A 129 9.58 -15.75 2.91
C PHE A 129 9.51 -14.60 3.91
N VAL A 130 8.70 -13.58 3.62
CA VAL A 130 8.38 -12.51 4.57
C VAL A 130 7.05 -12.86 5.23
N LEU A 131 7.10 -13.10 6.54
CA LEU A 131 5.98 -13.63 7.31
C LEU A 131 5.42 -12.55 8.23
N SER A 132 4.09 -12.48 8.34
CA SER A 132 3.44 -11.80 9.46
C SER A 132 3.62 -12.62 10.74
N THR A 133 3.51 -11.97 11.89
CA THR A 133 3.52 -12.64 13.20
C THR A 133 2.52 -13.80 13.23
N GLY A 134 2.98 -15.00 13.63
CA GLY A 134 2.15 -16.20 13.73
C GLY A 134 1.95 -16.99 12.42
N ALA A 135 2.43 -16.50 11.28
CA ALA A 135 2.42 -17.28 10.04
C ALA A 135 3.62 -18.24 9.97
N ASP A 136 3.40 -19.49 9.56
CA ASP A 136 4.44 -20.50 9.34
C ASP A 136 4.35 -21.07 7.90
N PRO A 137 5.38 -20.86 7.05
CA PRO A 137 5.38 -21.35 5.67
C PRO A 137 5.78 -22.83 5.57
N THR A 138 6.18 -23.48 6.67
CA THR A 138 6.78 -24.83 6.66
C THR A 138 5.86 -25.87 6.02
N GLY A 139 4.56 -25.85 6.34
CA GLY A 139 3.59 -26.79 5.75
C GLY A 139 3.48 -26.65 4.23
N MET A 140 3.43 -25.41 3.72
CA MET A 140 3.41 -25.13 2.27
C MET A 140 4.71 -25.60 1.60
N LEU A 141 5.87 -25.32 2.21
CA LEU A 141 7.17 -25.72 1.68
C LEU A 141 7.32 -27.24 1.62
N LEU A 142 6.93 -27.96 2.68
CA LEU A 142 7.00 -29.43 2.72
C LEU A 142 6.13 -30.06 1.64
N ARG A 143 4.90 -29.56 1.46
CA ARG A 143 4.02 -30.01 0.38
C ARG A 143 4.65 -29.77 -1.00
N PHE A 144 5.21 -28.58 -1.22
CA PHE A 144 5.87 -28.24 -2.48
C PHE A 144 7.13 -29.08 -2.74
N ALA A 145 7.93 -29.34 -1.71
CA ALA A 145 9.10 -30.21 -1.81
C ALA A 145 8.70 -31.65 -2.20
N LYS A 146 7.59 -32.17 -1.65
CA LYS A 146 7.03 -33.46 -2.06
C LYS A 146 6.62 -33.48 -3.54
N GLU A 147 5.91 -32.45 -4.00
CA GLU A 147 5.52 -32.30 -5.42
C GLU A 147 6.75 -32.26 -6.35
N LYS A 148 7.86 -31.68 -5.90
CA LYS A 148 9.14 -31.62 -6.64
C LYS A 148 10.08 -32.81 -6.40
N LYS A 149 9.66 -33.83 -5.63
CA LYS A 149 10.49 -34.98 -5.23
C LYS A 149 11.78 -34.58 -4.48
N MET A 150 11.73 -33.45 -3.79
CA MET A 150 12.80 -32.88 -2.96
C MET A 150 12.56 -33.10 -1.46
N GLU A 151 11.48 -33.76 -1.06
CA GLU A 151 11.14 -34.01 0.36
C GLU A 151 12.27 -34.66 1.17
N ARG A 152 13.04 -35.60 0.57
CA ARG A 152 14.19 -36.26 1.20
C ARG A 152 15.49 -35.46 1.09
N LYS A 153 15.46 -34.37 0.33
CA LYS A 153 16.59 -33.48 0.03
C LYS A 153 16.30 -32.05 0.52
N LEU A 154 15.37 -31.89 1.45
CA LEU A 154 15.04 -30.62 2.08
C LEU A 154 15.49 -30.66 3.53
N GLU A 155 16.33 -29.70 3.92
CA GLU A 155 16.78 -29.53 5.29
C GLU A 155 16.26 -28.20 5.85
N LEU A 156 15.70 -28.26 7.05
CA LEU A 156 15.21 -27.11 7.79
C LEU A 156 16.20 -26.77 8.90
N LEU A 157 16.68 -25.53 8.95
CA LEU A 157 17.57 -25.04 10.00
C LEU A 157 17.01 -23.76 10.61
N SER A 158 16.69 -23.79 11.90
CA SER A 158 16.31 -22.59 12.65
C SER A 158 17.54 -21.82 13.09
N LEU A 159 17.65 -20.57 12.63
CA LEU A 159 18.76 -19.70 12.99
C LEU A 159 18.54 -19.07 14.36
N GLY A 160 19.54 -19.22 15.21
CA GLY A 160 19.65 -18.59 16.52
C GLY A 160 21.11 -18.28 16.84
N GLN A 161 21.42 -17.99 18.10
CA GLN A 161 22.79 -17.75 18.52
C GLN A 161 23.67 -18.98 18.22
N GLY A 162 24.79 -18.77 17.54
CA GLY A 162 25.76 -19.84 17.21
C GLY A 162 25.42 -20.73 16.01
N GLN A 163 24.27 -20.55 15.34
CA GLN A 163 23.86 -21.42 14.21
C GLN A 163 24.49 -21.03 12.85
N GLY A 164 25.13 -19.86 12.76
CA GLY A 164 25.74 -19.36 11.52
C GLY A 164 26.73 -20.32 10.88
N PRO A 165 27.77 -20.81 11.60
CA PRO A 165 28.73 -21.77 11.06
C PRO A 165 28.11 -23.09 10.57
N ILE A 166 27.04 -23.55 11.24
CA ILE A 166 26.29 -24.75 10.84
C ILE A 166 25.57 -24.49 9.52
N ALA A 167 24.89 -23.34 9.41
CA ALA A 167 24.22 -22.91 8.18
C ALA A 167 25.19 -22.80 7.00
N GLU A 168 26.39 -22.23 7.21
CA GLU A 168 27.40 -22.15 6.15
C GLU A 168 27.86 -23.52 5.66
N LYS A 169 28.05 -24.48 6.57
CA LYS A 169 28.42 -25.85 6.20
C LYS A 169 27.30 -26.51 5.39
N LEU A 170 26.05 -26.41 5.85
CA LEU A 170 24.89 -26.96 5.15
C LEU A 170 24.75 -26.39 3.75
N ILE A 171 24.93 -25.08 3.57
CA ILE A 171 24.86 -24.44 2.25
C ILE A 171 25.97 -24.97 1.32
N ARG A 172 27.21 -25.09 1.81
CA ARG A 172 28.33 -25.63 1.00
C ARG A 172 28.10 -27.07 0.58
N ASP A 173 27.52 -27.89 1.45
CA ASP A 173 27.21 -29.28 1.14
C ASP A 173 26.01 -29.38 0.19
N ALA A 174 24.99 -28.53 0.38
CA ALA A 174 23.84 -28.42 -0.51
C ALA A 174 24.22 -28.03 -1.94
N ARG A 175 25.18 -27.12 -2.11
CA ARG A 175 25.72 -26.75 -3.43
C ARG A 175 26.32 -27.93 -4.19
N ARG A 176 26.89 -28.91 -3.48
CA ARG A 176 27.48 -30.13 -4.07
C ARG A 176 26.43 -31.22 -4.32
N ASN A 177 25.50 -31.38 -3.38
CA ASN A 177 24.55 -32.49 -3.37
C ASN A 177 23.21 -32.17 -4.07
N GLY A 178 22.97 -30.89 -4.37
CA GLY A 178 21.70 -30.41 -4.91
C GLY A 178 20.54 -30.55 -3.93
N THR A 179 20.78 -30.26 -2.65
CA THR A 179 19.72 -30.23 -1.61
C THR A 179 19.15 -28.82 -1.44
N TRP A 180 17.92 -28.74 -0.94
CA TRP A 180 17.27 -27.49 -0.56
C TRP A 180 17.52 -27.22 0.92
N ILE A 181 17.94 -26.01 1.24
CA ILE A 181 18.11 -25.55 2.62
C ILE A 181 17.07 -24.46 2.89
N CYS A 182 16.25 -24.65 3.91
CA CYS A 182 15.35 -23.63 4.43
C CYS A 182 15.87 -23.12 5.77
N LEU A 183 16.29 -21.86 5.77
CA LEU A 183 16.71 -21.15 6.98
C LEU A 183 15.48 -20.48 7.60
N GLN A 184 15.16 -20.86 8.83
CA GLN A 184 14.07 -20.26 9.61
C GLN A 184 14.62 -19.23 10.58
N ASN A 185 13.78 -18.31 11.05
CA ASN A 185 14.15 -17.30 12.06
C ASN A 185 15.35 -16.41 11.70
N CYS A 186 15.60 -16.17 10.40
CA CYS A 186 16.70 -15.35 9.91
C CYS A 186 16.75 -13.94 10.54
N HIS A 187 15.60 -13.39 10.93
CA HIS A 187 15.48 -12.10 11.61
C HIS A 187 16.14 -12.06 12.99
N LEU A 188 16.39 -13.22 13.63
CA LEU A 188 17.10 -13.35 14.91
C LEU A 188 18.63 -13.42 14.73
N ALA A 189 19.12 -13.79 13.54
CA ALA A 189 20.55 -13.98 13.26
C ALA A 189 21.20 -12.78 12.53
N LYS A 190 20.79 -11.55 12.90
CA LYS A 190 21.20 -10.31 12.21
C LYS A 190 22.71 -10.16 12.02
N SER A 191 23.51 -10.52 13.03
CA SER A 191 24.98 -10.41 12.99
C SER A 191 25.63 -11.32 11.96
N TRP A 192 24.99 -12.45 11.62
CA TRP A 192 25.53 -13.43 10.66
C TRP A 192 25.01 -13.24 9.23
N MET A 193 23.87 -12.58 9.03
CA MET A 193 23.27 -12.38 7.69
C MET A 193 24.22 -11.80 6.63
N PRO A 194 25.17 -10.87 6.94
CA PRO A 194 26.16 -10.44 5.96
C PRO A 194 27.07 -11.58 5.45
N GLY A 195 27.34 -12.58 6.30
CA GLY A 195 28.08 -13.78 5.97
C GLY A 195 27.34 -14.72 5.01
N LEU A 196 26.01 -14.83 5.16
CA LEU A 196 25.15 -15.64 4.28
C LEU A 196 25.35 -15.26 2.80
N ARG A 197 25.42 -13.95 2.49
CA ARG A 197 25.66 -13.47 1.12
C ARG A 197 26.96 -14.00 0.51
N ARG A 198 27.99 -14.27 1.33
CA ARG A 198 29.29 -14.76 0.83
C ARG A 198 29.29 -16.25 0.52
N VAL A 199 28.34 -17.01 1.08
CA VAL A 199 28.30 -18.48 0.95
C VAL A 199 27.23 -18.97 -0.03
N LEU A 200 26.23 -18.15 -0.33
CA LEU A 200 25.34 -18.29 -1.49
C LEU A 200 26.16 -18.04 -2.77
#